data_AF-A0A9D4ZUZ1-F1
#
_entry.id   AF-A0A9D4ZUZ1-F1
#
_cell.length_a   1.000
_cell.length_b   1.000
_cell.length_c   1.000
_cell.angle_alpha   90.00
_cell.angle_beta   90.00
_cell.angle_gamma   90.00
#
_symmetry.space_group_name_H-M   'P 1'
#
loop_
_entity.id
_entity.type
_entity.pdbx_description
1 polymer ?
#
loop_
_entity_poly.entity_id
_entity_poly.type
_entity_poly.pdbx_seq_one_letter_code
_entity_poly.pdbx_strand_id
1 'polypeptide(L)'
;MKADKILYSIGRKRLRGFRSFLSNKFLKDEEGKFVEAERPMKYAEIISTDEWDNFVAKRRNEKFHEVSDKNRKRASKPAYPYKKGRTGYARLQQRILAEEKSDATSLPEHVLWKAARVGKDGAVVEAV
;
A
#
# COMPACT_ATOMS: atom_id res chain seq x y z
N MET A 1 -14.85 21.93 5.27
CA MET A 1 -13.92 21.38 6.31
C MET A 1 -13.67 19.87 6.19
N LYS A 2 -14.66 18.97 6.34
CA LYS A 2 -14.42 17.50 6.16
C LYS A 2 -14.29 17.08 4.68
N ALA A 3 -15.10 17.65 3.79
CA ALA A 3 -15.09 17.32 2.36
C ALA A 3 -13.77 17.68 1.66
N ASP A 4 -13.23 18.88 1.93
CA ASP A 4 -11.97 19.36 1.34
C ASP A 4 -10.79 18.46 1.72
N LYS A 5 -10.75 18.00 2.98
CA LYS A 5 -9.73 17.08 3.48
C LYS A 5 -9.81 15.71 2.82
N ILE A 6 -11.04 15.24 2.52
CA ILE A 6 -11.26 14.00 1.78
C ILE A 6 -10.79 14.14 0.33
N LEU A 7 -11.17 15.24 -0.34
CA LEU A 7 -10.76 15.52 -1.71
C LEU A 7 -9.24 15.60 -1.85
N TYR A 8 -8.57 16.33 -0.95
CA TYR A 8 -7.12 16.42 -0.91
C TYR A 8 -6.45 15.04 -0.72
N SER A 9 -6.99 14.21 0.17
CA SER A 9 -6.50 12.85 0.39
C SER A 9 -6.62 11.98 -0.85
N ILE A 10 -7.74 12.08 -1.57
CA ILE A 10 -7.97 11.35 -2.82
C ILE A 10 -7.00 11.82 -3.90
N GLY A 11 -6.88 13.14 -4.10
CA GLY A 11 -5.96 13.74 -5.07
C GLY A 11 -4.51 13.31 -4.81
N ARG A 12 -4.06 13.36 -3.56
CA ARG A 12 -2.72 12.91 -3.18
C ARG A 12 -2.46 11.43 -3.50
N LYS A 13 -3.45 10.55 -3.26
CA LYS A 13 -3.34 9.12 -3.61
C LYS A 13 -3.24 8.92 -5.12
N ARG A 14 -4.06 9.62 -5.91
CA ARG A 14 -4.03 9.56 -7.37
C ARG A 14 -2.71 10.07 -7.93
N LEU A 15 -2.22 11.22 -7.43
CA LEU A 15 -0.92 11.77 -7.82
C LEU A 15 0.24 10.82 -7.48
N ARG A 16 0.21 10.18 -6.31
CA ARG A 16 1.22 9.17 -5.93
C ARG A 16 1.20 7.99 -6.91
N GLY A 17 0.02 7.49 -7.27
CA GLY A 17 -0.14 6.41 -8.25
C GLY A 17 0.40 6.80 -9.62
N PHE A 18 0.02 7.98 -10.12
CA PHE A 18 0.48 8.53 -11.39
C PHE A 18 2.01 8.66 -11.44
N ARG A 19 2.62 9.24 -10.40
CA ARG A 19 4.08 9.34 -10.29
C ARG A 19 4.77 7.97 -10.27
N SER A 20 4.17 6.95 -9.66
CA SER A 20 4.73 5.60 -9.69
C SER A 20 4.60 4.96 -11.08
N PHE A 21 3.48 5.17 -11.76
CA PHE A 21 3.28 4.73 -13.14
C PHE A 21 4.32 5.34 -14.09
N LEU A 22 4.52 6.67 -14.03
CA LEU A 22 5.51 7.35 -14.86
C LEU A 22 6.92 6.78 -14.66
N SER A 23 7.31 6.57 -13.40
CA SER A 23 8.62 6.00 -13.11
C SER A 23 8.78 4.58 -13.63
N ASN A 24 7.76 3.73 -13.49
CA ASN A 24 7.87 2.34 -13.94
C ASN A 24 7.77 2.18 -15.45
N LYS A 25 7.04 3.06 -16.14
CA LYS A 25 6.82 2.94 -17.59
C LYS A 25 7.89 3.65 -18.42
N PHE A 26 8.37 4.79 -17.95
CA PHE A 26 9.27 5.65 -18.74
C PHE A 26 10.68 5.73 -18.15
N LEU A 27 10.85 5.62 -16.83
CA LEU A 27 12.16 5.74 -16.21
C LEU A 27 12.83 4.41 -15.89
N LYS A 28 12.16 3.28 -16.13
CA LYS A 28 12.70 1.95 -15.83
C LYS A 28 12.59 1.03 -17.02
N ASP A 29 13.65 0.25 -17.21
CA ASP A 29 13.69 -0.84 -18.17
C ASP A 29 13.00 -2.11 -17.62
N GLU A 30 12.91 -3.17 -18.43
CA GLU A 30 12.36 -4.48 -18.03
C GLU A 30 13.12 -5.09 -16.83
N GLU A 31 14.43 -4.82 -16.72
CA GLU A 31 15.27 -5.20 -15.58
C GLU A 31 15.10 -4.29 -14.35
N GLY A 32 14.31 -3.21 -14.46
CA GLY A 32 14.07 -2.26 -13.37
C GLY A 32 15.19 -1.23 -13.14
N LYS A 33 16.20 -1.19 -14.01
CA LYS A 33 17.26 -0.17 -14.02
C LYS A 33 16.75 1.16 -14.54
N PHE A 34 17.31 2.26 -14.03
CA PHE A 34 16.92 3.59 -14.46
C PHE A 34 17.50 3.93 -15.83
N VAL A 35 16.63 4.26 -16.78
CA VAL A 35 17.02 4.73 -18.12
C VAL A 35 16.91 6.25 -18.19
N GLU A 36 17.70 6.83 -19.09
CA GLU A 36 17.57 8.23 -19.47
C GLU A 36 16.38 8.32 -20.42
N ALA A 37 15.35 9.06 -19.99
CA ALA A 37 14.11 9.15 -20.73
C ALA A 37 13.61 10.59 -20.74
N GLU A 38 13.25 11.02 -21.93
CA GLU A 38 12.63 12.31 -22.16
C GLU A 38 11.18 12.32 -21.66
N ARG A 39 10.66 13.55 -21.51
CA ARG A 39 9.29 13.78 -21.12
C ARG A 39 8.34 13.11 -22.12
N PRO A 40 7.40 12.25 -21.69
CA PRO A 40 6.47 11.63 -22.61
C PRO A 40 5.56 12.68 -23.26
N MET A 41 5.50 12.71 -24.61
CA MET A 41 4.68 13.67 -25.38
C MET A 41 3.21 13.67 -24.94
N LYS A 42 2.67 12.49 -24.57
CA LYS A 42 1.30 12.31 -24.08
C LYS A 42 0.95 13.19 -22.86
N TYR A 43 1.94 13.58 -22.07
CA TYR A 43 1.76 14.41 -20.88
C TYR A 43 2.41 15.79 -20.99
N ALA A 44 2.85 16.19 -22.18
CA ALA A 44 3.55 17.45 -22.40
C ALA A 44 2.71 18.69 -22.08
N GLU A 45 1.39 18.59 -22.21
CA GLU A 45 0.44 19.66 -21.86
C GLU A 45 0.25 19.83 -20.34
N ILE A 46 0.52 18.77 -19.57
CA ILE A 46 0.22 18.72 -18.13
C ILE A 46 1.50 18.87 -17.30
N ILE A 47 2.62 18.40 -17.81
CA ILE A 47 3.92 18.36 -17.10
C ILE A 47 4.88 19.25 -17.88
N SER A 48 5.44 20.28 -17.25
CA SER A 48 6.48 21.09 -17.89
C SER A 48 7.81 20.32 -18.01
N THR A 49 8.73 20.81 -18.83
CA THR A 49 10.09 20.25 -18.92
C THR A 49 10.79 20.32 -17.57
N ASP A 50 10.72 21.45 -16.90
CA ASP A 50 11.36 21.66 -15.59
C ASP A 50 10.77 20.74 -14.51
N GLU A 51 9.45 20.51 -14.54
CA GLU A 51 8.79 19.57 -13.62
C GLU A 51 9.22 18.12 -13.89
N TRP A 52 9.44 17.76 -15.16
CA TRP A 52 9.93 16.44 -15.54
C TRP A 52 11.36 16.24 -15.04
N ASP A 53 12.26 17.18 -15.28
CA ASP A 53 13.67 17.05 -14.88
C ASP A 53 13.81 16.98 -13.36
N ASN A 54 13.09 17.85 -12.64
CA ASN A 54 13.01 17.78 -11.18
C ASN A 54 12.45 16.44 -10.68
N PHE A 55 11.48 15.87 -11.40
CA PHE A 55 10.93 14.56 -11.08
C PHE A 55 11.97 13.45 -11.29
N VAL A 56 12.69 13.45 -12.42
CA VAL A 56 13.75 12.47 -12.71
C VAL A 56 14.87 12.56 -11.67
N ALA A 57 15.36 13.76 -11.38
CA ALA A 57 16.40 13.99 -10.37
C ALA A 57 15.98 13.46 -9.00
N LYS A 58 14.73 13.72 -8.58
CA LYS A 58 14.19 13.20 -7.32
C LYS A 58 14.09 11.68 -7.30
N ARG A 59 13.79 11.05 -8.44
CA ARG A 59 13.66 9.59 -8.55
C ARG A 59 15.00 8.87 -8.55
N ARG A 60 16.07 9.52 -9.01
CA ARG A 60 17.44 9.00 -9.01
C ARG A 60 18.20 9.25 -7.70
N ASN A 61 17.66 10.11 -6.82
CA ASN A 61 18.29 10.42 -5.54
C ASN A 61 18.41 9.16 -4.64
N GLU A 62 19.62 8.84 -4.21
CA GLU A 62 19.91 7.69 -3.33
C GLU A 62 19.11 7.71 -2.03
N LYS A 63 18.97 8.87 -1.40
CA LYS A 63 18.16 9.03 -0.18
C LYS A 63 16.70 8.64 -0.39
N PHE A 64 16.16 8.86 -1.59
CA PHE A 64 14.82 8.42 -1.94
C PHE A 64 14.73 6.89 -1.98
N HIS A 65 15.74 6.22 -2.54
CA HIS A 65 15.83 4.76 -2.59
C HIS A 65 15.95 4.13 -1.22
N GLU A 66 16.84 4.65 -0.38
CA GLU A 66 17.03 4.17 1.01
C GLU A 66 15.71 4.20 1.79
N VAL A 67 15.00 5.32 1.73
CA VAL A 67 13.71 5.47 2.42
C VAL A 67 12.65 4.53 1.82
N SER A 68 12.62 4.39 0.49
CA SER A 68 11.73 3.45 -0.20
C SER A 68 11.99 2.01 0.27
N ASP A 69 13.24 1.59 0.33
CA ASP A 69 13.61 0.22 0.63
C ASP A 69 13.46 -0.11 2.10
N LYS A 70 13.76 0.84 3.01
CA LYS A 70 13.43 0.72 4.43
C LYS A 70 11.92 0.52 4.62
N ASN A 71 11.10 1.31 3.92
CA ASN A 71 9.65 1.16 3.99
C ASN A 71 9.16 -0.18 3.40
N ARG A 72 9.79 -0.64 2.31
CA ARG A 72 9.48 -1.94 1.69
C ARG A 72 9.82 -3.10 2.62
N LYS A 73 11.01 -3.09 3.22
CA LYS A 73 11.46 -4.08 4.21
C LYS A 73 10.48 -4.14 5.38
N ARG A 74 10.12 -2.98 5.95
CA ARG A 74 9.11 -2.89 7.03
C ARG A 74 7.76 -3.48 6.61
N ALA A 75 7.29 -3.19 5.40
CA ALA A 75 6.00 -3.68 4.92
C ALA A 75 6.00 -5.17 4.56
N SER A 76 7.16 -5.73 4.17
CA SER A 76 7.28 -7.13 3.75
C SER A 76 7.15 -8.13 4.91
N LYS A 77 7.58 -7.74 6.11
CA LYS A 77 7.57 -8.57 7.31
C LYS A 77 6.94 -7.80 8.48
N PRO A 78 5.62 -7.57 8.46
CA PRO A 78 4.96 -6.97 9.60
C PRO A 78 5.05 -7.92 10.80
N ALA A 79 5.34 -7.39 11.99
CA ALA A 79 5.44 -8.19 13.22
C ALA A 79 4.19 -9.06 13.47
N TYR A 80 3.01 -8.57 13.05
CA TYR A 80 1.72 -9.21 13.27
C TYR A 80 0.91 -9.35 11.96
N PRO A 81 1.25 -10.33 11.09
CA PRO A 81 0.63 -10.46 9.78
C PRO A 81 -0.83 -10.93 9.87
N TYR A 82 -1.76 -10.16 9.31
CA TYR A 82 -3.16 -10.57 9.16
C TYR A 82 -3.28 -11.69 8.11
N LYS A 83 -4.00 -12.79 8.44
CA LYS A 83 -4.09 -13.99 7.59
C LYS A 83 -5.42 -14.20 6.89
N LYS A 84 -6.47 -13.43 7.23
CA LYS A 84 -7.82 -13.62 6.67
C LYS A 84 -8.09 -12.79 5.41
N GLY A 85 -7.06 -12.51 4.60
CA GLY A 85 -7.18 -11.81 3.31
C GLY A 85 -7.88 -10.45 3.40
N ARG A 86 -8.84 -10.22 2.49
CA ARG A 86 -9.61 -8.95 2.38
C ARG A 86 -10.85 -8.87 3.26
N THR A 87 -11.13 -9.90 4.06
CA THR A 87 -12.36 -9.97 4.89
C THR A 87 -12.43 -8.80 5.86
N GLY A 88 -11.32 -8.45 6.51
CA GLY A 88 -11.26 -7.47 7.59
C GLY A 88 -11.92 -7.96 8.88
N TYR A 89 -11.70 -7.23 9.96
CA TYR A 89 -12.15 -7.62 11.30
C TYR A 89 -13.68 -7.70 11.45
N ALA A 90 -14.42 -6.73 10.89
CA ALA A 90 -15.87 -6.70 11.01
C ALA A 90 -16.55 -7.95 10.39
N ARG A 91 -16.13 -8.33 9.18
CA ARG A 91 -16.68 -9.53 8.53
C ARG A 91 -16.16 -10.83 9.13
N LEU A 92 -14.94 -10.82 9.69
CA LEU A 92 -14.41 -11.97 10.41
C LEU A 92 -15.24 -12.25 11.66
N GLN A 93 -15.58 -11.21 12.41
CA GLN A 93 -16.43 -11.31 13.59
C GLN A 93 -17.82 -11.84 13.26
N GLN A 94 -18.47 -11.28 12.22
CA GLN A 94 -19.77 -11.79 11.75
C GLN A 94 -19.73 -13.26 11.38
N ARG A 95 -18.65 -13.72 10.74
CA ARG A 95 -18.48 -15.13 10.38
C ARG A 95 -18.36 -16.02 11.60
N ILE A 96 -17.52 -15.66 12.57
CA ILE A 96 -17.33 -16.46 13.78
C ILE A 96 -18.63 -16.57 14.58
N LEU A 97 -19.35 -15.45 14.77
CA LEU A 97 -20.64 -15.46 15.47
C LEU A 97 -21.68 -16.34 14.76
N ALA A 98 -21.71 -16.33 13.43
CA ALA A 98 -22.58 -17.18 12.64
C ALA A 98 -22.21 -18.67 12.74
N GLU A 99 -20.92 -19.01 12.77
CA GLU A 99 -20.41 -20.38 12.96
C GLU A 99 -20.74 -20.91 14.36
N GLU A 100 -20.60 -20.08 15.39
CA GLU A 100 -20.89 -20.42 16.80
C GLU A 100 -22.40 -20.37 17.13
N LYS A 101 -23.26 -19.96 16.19
CA LYS A 101 -24.70 -19.70 16.41
C LYS A 101 -24.95 -18.85 17.65
N SER A 102 -24.06 -17.88 17.89
CA SER A 102 -24.14 -16.99 19.04
C SER A 102 -25.04 -15.81 18.73
N ASP A 103 -25.97 -15.50 19.63
CA ASP A 103 -26.77 -14.26 19.59
C ASP A 103 -25.97 -13.03 20.05
N ALA A 104 -24.69 -13.21 20.41
CA ALA A 104 -23.84 -12.12 20.84
C ALA A 104 -23.61 -11.13 19.69
N THR A 105 -23.75 -9.84 19.99
CA THR A 105 -23.52 -8.76 19.00
C THR A 105 -22.03 -8.56 18.71
N SER A 106 -21.15 -8.91 19.65
CA SER A 106 -19.70 -8.73 19.49
C SER A 106 -18.86 -9.79 20.19
N LEU A 107 -17.73 -10.12 19.56
CA LEU A 107 -16.68 -10.93 20.17
C LEU A 107 -15.72 -10.06 20.98
N PRO A 108 -15.07 -10.61 22.01
CA PRO A 108 -13.95 -9.95 22.66
C PRO A 108 -12.80 -9.69 21.67
N GLU A 109 -12.19 -8.50 21.75
CA GLU A 109 -11.16 -8.07 20.78
C GLU A 109 -9.97 -9.02 20.69
N HIS A 110 -9.52 -9.57 21.84
CA HIS A 110 -8.38 -10.47 21.89
C HIS A 110 -8.66 -11.81 21.17
N VAL A 111 -9.90 -12.31 21.21
CA VAL A 111 -10.33 -13.52 20.48
C VAL A 111 -10.30 -13.25 18.98
N LEU A 112 -10.89 -12.13 18.57
CA LEU A 112 -10.93 -11.71 17.17
C LEU A 112 -9.52 -11.46 16.62
N TRP A 113 -8.63 -10.88 17.43
CA TRP A 113 -7.24 -10.63 17.09
C TRP A 113 -6.44 -11.93 16.87
N LYS A 114 -6.65 -12.94 17.72
CA LYS A 114 -6.06 -14.28 17.55
C LYS A 114 -6.60 -14.95 16.29
N ALA A 115 -7.93 -14.98 16.14
CA ALA A 115 -8.59 -15.58 14.98
C ALA A 115 -8.10 -14.98 13.66
N ALA A 116 -7.86 -13.68 13.61
CA ALA A 116 -7.32 -12.98 12.44
C ALA A 116 -5.91 -13.43 11.99
N ARG A 117 -5.15 -14.08 12.87
CA ARG A 117 -3.75 -14.49 12.68
C ARG A 117 -3.55 -15.99 12.56
N VAL A 118 -4.64 -16.75 12.66
CA VAL A 118 -4.64 -18.18 12.36
C VAL A 118 -4.50 -18.37 10.85
N GLY A 119 -3.43 -19.06 10.45
CA GLY A 119 -3.18 -19.48 9.07
C GLY A 119 -4.22 -20.48 8.54
N LYS A 120 -4.06 -20.93 7.30
CA LYS A 120 -4.89 -22.01 6.76
C LYS A 120 -4.64 -23.34 7.50
N ASP A 121 -3.43 -23.50 8.00
CA ASP A 121 -2.94 -24.72 8.65
C ASP A 121 -3.32 -24.77 10.15
N GLY A 122 -4.19 -23.88 10.62
CA GLY A 122 -4.62 -23.81 12.02
C GLY A 122 -3.59 -23.18 12.98
N ALA A 123 -2.33 -23.01 12.57
CA ALA A 123 -1.30 -22.38 13.39
C ALA A 123 -1.54 -20.87 13.56
N VAL A 124 -1.42 -20.39 14.80
CA VAL A 124 -1.37 -18.96 15.12
C VAL A 124 0.02 -18.45 14.78
N VAL A 125 0.11 -17.42 13.94
CA VAL A 125 1.41 -16.78 13.70
C VAL A 125 1.74 -15.87 14.88
N GLU A 126 2.77 -16.27 15.63
CA GLU A 126 3.38 -15.45 16.69
C GLU A 126 4.16 -14.27 16.08
N ALA A 127 4.58 -13.34 16.94
CA ALA A 127 5.34 -12.17 16.51
C ALA A 127 6.63 -12.61 15.80
N VAL A 128 6.87 -12.06 14.60
CA VAL A 128 8.10 -12.27 13.80
C VAL A 128 9.08 -11.14 14.04
#